data_AF-A0A0B7INH1-F1
#
_entry.id   AF-A0A0B7INH1-F1
#
_cell.length_a   1.000
_cell.length_b   1.000
_cell.length_c   1.000
_cell.angle_alpha   90.00
_cell.angle_beta   90.00
_cell.angle_gamma   90.00
#
_symmetry.space_group_name_H-M   'P 1'
#
loop_
_entity.id
_entity.type
_entity.pdbx_description
1 polymer ?
#
loop_
_entity_poly.entity_id
_entity_poly.type
_entity_poly.pdbx_seq_one_letter_code
_entity_poly.pdbx_strand_id
1 'polypeptide(L)'
;MKNSYLQLKEYFKDIAEKHKQIKDFSGYFAREIQQKMGSYAGIGSPFLTIFNYELGLDGGELNTIGTRKLTFSVLYHNPAFDNFEAQQEAIDNAEKIALQILARIKKDHNTKDHFLYNSFQKDMTKIFPVEDPNIQVYGVDVVVHFRNKEPLIVESDAWEDGITNC
;
A
#
# COMPACT_ATOMS: atom_id res chain seq x y z
N MET A 1 8.24 11.74 13.28
CA MET A 1 6.96 11.10 12.88
C MET A 1 7.24 9.67 12.46
N LYS A 2 6.49 8.72 13.01
CA LYS A 2 6.59 7.28 12.75
C LYS A 2 5.91 6.96 11.40
N ASN A 3 6.23 5.84 10.76
CA ASN A 3 5.53 5.34 9.57
C ASN A 3 4.96 3.95 9.89
N SER A 4 4.08 3.86 10.89
CA SER A 4 3.61 2.56 11.41
C SER A 4 2.70 1.81 10.43
N TYR A 5 2.47 0.52 10.71
CA TYR A 5 1.52 -0.31 9.97
C TYR A 5 0.13 0.33 9.81
N LEU A 6 -0.41 0.87 10.90
CA LEU A 6 -1.71 1.54 10.91
C LEU A 6 -1.67 2.89 10.21
N GLN A 7 -0.58 3.65 10.37
CA GLN A 7 -0.46 4.96 9.74
C GLN A 7 -0.38 4.86 8.22
N LEU A 8 0.28 3.83 7.69
CA LEU A 8 0.28 3.55 6.25
C LEU A 8 -1.13 3.14 5.77
N LYS A 9 -1.86 2.32 6.54
CA LYS A 9 -3.26 1.99 6.22
C LYS A 9 -4.13 3.23 6.12
N GLU A 10 -4.09 4.09 7.15
CA GLU A 10 -4.88 5.32 7.18
C GLU A 10 -4.47 6.29 6.07
N TYR A 11 -3.19 6.32 5.69
CA TYR A 11 -2.72 7.12 4.57
C TYR A 11 -3.32 6.68 3.23
N PHE A 12 -3.31 5.38 2.92
CA PHE A 12 -3.92 4.88 1.69
C PHE A 12 -5.45 4.99 1.71
N LYS A 13 -6.07 4.84 2.89
CA LYS A 13 -7.50 5.14 3.07
C LYS A 13 -7.81 6.60 2.75
N ASP A 14 -7.03 7.54 3.29
CA ASP A 14 -7.17 8.99 3.02
C ASP A 14 -6.98 9.32 1.53
N ILE A 15 -6.03 8.64 0.87
CA ILE A 15 -5.87 8.74 -0.59
C ILE A 15 -7.15 8.27 -1.30
N ALA A 16 -7.67 7.09 -0.96
CA ALA A 16 -8.88 6.55 -1.58
C ALA A 16 -10.09 7.48 -1.41
N GLU A 17 -10.29 8.03 -0.21
CA GLU A 17 -11.38 8.96 0.10
C GLU A 17 -11.28 10.30 -0.64
N LYS A 18 -10.06 10.79 -0.91
CA LYS A 18 -9.82 12.07 -1.59
C LYS A 18 -9.68 11.94 -3.11
N HIS A 19 -9.41 10.74 -3.61
CA HIS A 19 -9.22 10.51 -5.03
C HIS A 19 -10.56 10.43 -5.77
N LYS A 20 -10.77 11.30 -6.76
CA LYS A 20 -12.07 11.46 -7.43
C LYS A 20 -12.62 10.19 -8.10
N GLN A 21 -11.75 9.27 -8.52
CA GLN A 21 -12.15 8.07 -9.24
C GLN A 21 -12.27 6.83 -8.35
N ILE A 22 -11.60 6.79 -7.20
CA ILE A 22 -11.62 5.62 -6.33
C ILE A 22 -12.92 5.67 -5.54
N LYS A 23 -13.67 4.57 -5.56
CA LYS A 23 -15.02 4.50 -4.98
C LYS A 23 -15.04 3.77 -3.64
N ASP A 24 -14.01 2.97 -3.34
CA ASP A 24 -13.93 2.23 -2.09
C ASP A 24 -12.46 1.92 -1.72
N PHE A 25 -12.26 1.55 -0.46
CA PHE A 25 -10.99 1.14 0.11
C PHE A 25 -11.14 -0.17 0.89
N SER A 26 -10.22 -1.10 0.72
CA SER A 26 -10.09 -2.28 1.57
C SER A 26 -8.70 -2.31 2.21
N GLY A 27 -8.61 -2.66 3.48
CA GLY A 27 -7.33 -2.70 4.19
C GLY A 27 -6.41 -3.84 3.74
N TYR A 28 -5.59 -4.32 4.67
CA TYR A 28 -4.59 -5.35 4.40
C TYR A 28 -5.14 -6.77 4.19
N PHE A 29 -6.42 -7.00 4.48
CA PHE A 29 -6.98 -8.35 4.54
C PHE A 29 -7.76 -8.67 3.26
N ALA A 30 -7.31 -9.66 2.50
CA ALA A 30 -8.05 -10.17 1.33
C ALA A 30 -9.50 -10.61 1.68
N ARG A 31 -9.72 -11.11 2.89
CA ARG A 31 -11.07 -11.45 3.39
C ARG A 31 -12.00 -10.23 3.47
N GLU A 32 -11.48 -9.04 3.71
CA GLU A 32 -12.28 -7.81 3.73
C GLU A 32 -12.86 -7.51 2.34
N ILE A 33 -12.07 -7.75 1.28
CA ILE A 33 -12.54 -7.66 -0.12
C ILE A 33 -13.66 -8.67 -0.35
N GLN A 34 -13.42 -9.95 -0.03
CA GLN A 34 -14.41 -11.02 -0.21
C GLN A 34 -15.73 -10.72 0.53
N GLN A 35 -15.64 -10.20 1.76
CA GLN A 35 -16.82 -9.81 2.55
C GLN A 35 -17.59 -8.66 1.90
N LYS A 36 -16.91 -7.63 1.40
CA LYS A 36 -17.56 -6.52 0.70
C LYS A 36 -18.21 -6.97 -0.60
N MET A 37 -17.52 -7.80 -1.38
CA MET A 37 -18.04 -8.36 -2.65
C MET A 37 -19.26 -9.26 -2.42
N GLY A 38 -19.27 -10.06 -1.35
CA GLY A 38 -20.41 -10.90 -0.97
C GLY A 38 -21.55 -10.14 -0.28
N SER A 39 -21.38 -8.85 0.03
CA SER A 39 -22.40 -8.03 0.68
C SER A 39 -23.41 -7.46 -0.32
N TYR A 40 -24.63 -7.16 0.14
CA TYR A 40 -25.65 -6.52 -0.69
C TYR A 40 -25.19 -5.17 -1.29
N ALA A 41 -24.36 -4.41 -0.56
CA ALA A 41 -23.83 -3.13 -1.03
C ALA A 41 -22.70 -3.30 -2.07
N GLY A 42 -22.07 -4.48 -2.14
CA GLY A 42 -20.90 -4.74 -2.99
C GLY A 42 -19.66 -3.94 -2.58
N ILE A 43 -18.65 -3.96 -3.45
CA ILE A 43 -17.47 -3.08 -3.37
C ILE A 43 -17.52 -2.06 -4.52
N GLY A 44 -17.26 -0.79 -4.21
CA GLY A 44 -17.28 0.27 -5.22
C GLY A 44 -16.10 0.16 -6.19
N SER A 45 -16.36 0.01 -7.50
CA SER A 45 -15.32 -0.12 -8.55
C SER A 45 -15.04 1.21 -9.28
N PRO A 46 -13.78 1.68 -9.42
CA PRO A 46 -12.55 1.04 -8.93
C PRO A 46 -12.32 1.25 -7.43
N PHE A 47 -11.62 0.32 -6.80
CA PHE A 47 -11.25 0.38 -5.39
C PHE A 47 -9.74 0.27 -5.19
N LEU A 48 -9.28 0.76 -4.04
CA LEU A 48 -7.90 0.64 -3.59
C LEU A 48 -7.80 -0.41 -2.48
N THR A 49 -6.76 -1.23 -2.52
CA THR A 49 -6.46 -2.16 -1.42
C THR A 49 -4.96 -2.27 -1.16
N ILE A 50 -4.58 -2.87 -0.03
CA ILE A 50 -3.19 -3.06 0.36
C ILE A 50 -2.95 -4.55 0.64
N PHE A 51 -1.81 -5.06 0.20
CA PHE A 51 -1.36 -6.42 0.39
C PHE A 51 0.13 -6.48 0.71
N ASN A 52 0.60 -7.69 1.04
CA ASN A 52 2.02 -8.05 1.09
C ASN A 52 2.85 -7.06 1.92
N TYR A 53 2.29 -6.63 3.04
CA TYR A 53 3.00 -5.76 3.97
C TYR A 53 4.12 -6.55 4.63
N GLU A 54 5.31 -5.96 4.62
CA GLU A 54 6.53 -6.53 5.15
C GLU A 54 7.32 -5.42 5.85
N LEU A 55 7.80 -5.67 7.07
CA LEU A 55 8.84 -4.87 7.71
C LEU A 55 10.14 -5.69 7.67
N GLY A 56 11.07 -5.25 6.85
CA GLY A 56 12.43 -5.78 6.80
C GLY A 56 13.41 -4.87 7.54
N LEU A 57 14.57 -5.43 7.87
CA LEU A 57 15.75 -4.68 8.30
C LEU A 57 16.77 -4.73 7.17
N ASP A 58 17.27 -3.56 6.77
CA ASP A 58 18.20 -3.38 5.66
C ASP A 58 19.41 -2.55 6.12
N GLY A 59 20.53 -2.61 5.41
CA GLY A 59 21.76 -1.91 5.75
C GLY A 59 22.91 -2.82 6.18
N GLY A 60 24.11 -2.23 6.28
CA GLY A 60 25.34 -2.97 6.62
C GLY A 60 25.50 -3.20 8.12
N GLU A 61 26.57 -3.92 8.51
CA GLU A 61 26.85 -4.34 9.90
C GLU A 61 26.76 -3.23 10.96
N LEU A 62 27.04 -1.98 10.57
CA LEU A 62 27.07 -0.82 11.47
C LEU A 62 25.82 0.07 11.42
N ASN A 63 24.94 -0.11 10.42
CA ASN A 63 23.79 0.78 10.18
C ASN A 63 22.57 -0.02 9.72
N THR A 64 21.79 -0.51 10.68
CA THR A 64 20.50 -1.15 10.39
C THR A 64 19.39 -0.10 10.28
N ILE A 65 18.69 -0.13 9.14
CA ILE A 65 17.57 0.74 8.81
C ILE A 65 16.36 -0.16 8.57
N GLY A 66 15.25 0.10 9.28
CA GLY A 66 14.00 -0.60 8.95
C GLY A 66 13.47 -0.16 7.59
N THR A 67 12.96 -1.08 6.79
CA THR A 67 12.30 -0.79 5.51
C THR A 67 10.92 -1.44 5.52
N ARG A 68 9.87 -0.64 5.28
CA ARG A 68 8.52 -1.14 5.11
C ARG A 68 8.22 -1.27 3.63
N LYS A 69 7.88 -2.48 3.22
CA LYS A 69 7.42 -2.82 1.87
C LYS A 69 5.94 -3.13 1.94
N LEU A 70 5.20 -2.69 0.95
CA LEU A 70 3.81 -3.10 0.75
C LEU A 70 3.48 -3.07 -0.74
N THR A 71 2.43 -3.79 -1.10
CA THR A 71 1.79 -3.68 -2.41
C THR A 71 0.48 -2.95 -2.20
N PHE A 72 0.17 -1.91 -2.97
CA PHE A 72 -1.20 -1.43 -3.08
C PHE A 72 -1.73 -1.78 -4.45
N SER A 73 -3.01 -2.11 -4.53
CA SER A 73 -3.66 -2.51 -5.78
C SER A 73 -4.79 -1.56 -6.10
N VAL A 74 -4.86 -1.12 -7.35
CA VAL A 74 -6.02 -0.43 -7.90
C VAL A 74 -6.76 -1.43 -8.76
N LEU A 75 -7.97 -1.77 -8.36
CA LEU A 75 -8.73 -2.87 -8.96
C LEU A 75 -10.09 -2.38 -9.45
N TYR A 76 -10.45 -2.86 -10.63
CA TYR A 76 -11.79 -2.80 -11.17
C TYR A 76 -12.47 -4.14 -10.97
N HIS A 77 -13.71 -4.10 -10.53
CA HIS A 77 -14.63 -5.23 -10.53
C HIS A 77 -15.68 -5.06 -11.65
N ASN A 78 -16.15 -6.17 -12.22
CA ASN A 78 -17.22 -6.30 -13.23
C ASN A 78 -16.96 -6.00 -14.73
N PRO A 79 -15.75 -5.98 -15.31
CA PRO A 79 -15.67 -6.23 -16.75
C PRO A 79 -16.06 -7.71 -17.01
N ALA A 80 -16.86 -7.95 -18.04
CA ALA A 80 -17.33 -9.30 -18.38
C ALA A 80 -16.14 -10.25 -18.63
N PHE A 81 -16.25 -11.50 -18.16
CA PHE A 81 -15.16 -12.48 -18.23
C PHE A 81 -14.70 -12.80 -19.67
N ASP A 82 -15.60 -12.71 -20.63
CA ASP A 82 -15.34 -12.93 -22.05
C ASP A 82 -14.97 -11.65 -22.81
N ASN A 83 -14.97 -10.49 -22.15
CA ASN A 83 -14.61 -9.21 -22.76
C ASN A 83 -13.15 -8.82 -22.41
N PHE A 84 -12.20 -9.43 -23.12
CA PHE A 84 -10.77 -9.17 -22.95
C PHE A 84 -10.37 -7.71 -23.20
N GLU A 85 -11.05 -7.01 -24.12
CA GLU A 85 -10.79 -5.59 -24.40
C GLU A 85 -11.15 -4.72 -23.18
N ALA A 86 -12.34 -4.92 -22.60
CA ALA A 86 -12.75 -4.22 -21.39
C ALA A 86 -11.84 -4.55 -20.18
N GLN A 87 -11.31 -5.78 -20.11
CA GLN A 87 -10.33 -6.15 -19.07
C GLN A 87 -9.01 -5.41 -19.25
N GLN A 88 -8.51 -5.29 -20.48
CA GLN A 88 -7.30 -4.52 -20.78
C GLN A 88 -7.50 -3.02 -20.52
N GLU A 89 -8.65 -2.46 -20.89
CA GLU A 89 -9.00 -1.07 -20.56
C GLU A 89 -9.08 -0.85 -19.05
N ALA A 90 -9.59 -1.83 -18.28
CA ALA A 90 -9.61 -1.75 -16.82
C ALA A 90 -8.19 -1.70 -16.23
N ILE A 91 -7.27 -2.51 -16.76
CA ILE A 91 -5.86 -2.50 -16.36
C ILE A 91 -5.19 -1.16 -16.71
N ASP A 92 -5.37 -0.66 -17.94
CA ASP A 92 -4.82 0.64 -18.37
C ASP A 92 -5.35 1.80 -17.52
N ASN A 93 -6.65 1.80 -17.22
CA ASN A 93 -7.24 2.81 -16.34
C ASN A 93 -6.73 2.70 -14.89
N ALA A 94 -6.54 1.47 -14.39
CA ALA A 94 -5.95 1.25 -13.07
C ALA A 94 -4.50 1.74 -13.00
N GLU A 95 -3.71 1.53 -14.05
CA GLU A 95 -2.34 2.05 -14.16
C GLU A 95 -2.31 3.58 -14.09
N LYS A 96 -3.21 4.26 -14.82
CA LYS A 96 -3.34 5.73 -14.77
C LYS A 96 -3.63 6.23 -13.35
N ILE A 97 -4.53 5.56 -12.61
CA ILE A 97 -4.82 5.90 -11.21
C ILE A 97 -3.61 5.61 -10.32
N ALA A 98 -2.95 4.47 -10.50
CA ALA A 98 -1.74 4.11 -9.75
C ALA A 98 -0.62 5.14 -9.91
N LEU A 99 -0.39 5.66 -11.11
CA LEU A 99 0.57 6.73 -11.35
C LEU A 99 0.19 8.04 -10.63
N GLN A 100 -1.10 8.36 -10.51
CA GLN A 100 -1.57 9.51 -9.73
C GLN A 100 -1.33 9.32 -8.23
N ILE A 101 -1.55 8.11 -7.71
CA ILE A 101 -1.23 7.75 -6.32
C ILE A 101 0.28 7.87 -6.07
N LEU A 102 1.12 7.34 -6.96
CA LEU A 102 2.58 7.46 -6.87
C LEU A 102 3.04 8.93 -6.94
N ALA A 103 2.40 9.76 -7.76
CA ALA A 103 2.66 11.20 -7.80
C ALA A 103 2.32 11.86 -6.46
N ARG A 104 1.22 11.44 -5.80
CA ARG A 104 0.85 11.91 -4.47
C ARG A 104 1.86 11.47 -3.41
N ILE A 105 2.26 10.19 -3.41
CA ILE A 105 3.31 9.65 -2.53
C ILE A 105 4.62 10.44 -2.71
N LYS A 106 5.02 10.72 -3.94
CA LYS A 106 6.21 11.52 -4.25
C LYS A 106 6.10 12.95 -3.69
N LYS A 107 4.95 13.60 -3.84
CA LYS A 107 4.71 14.94 -3.26
C LYS A 107 4.84 14.91 -1.73
N ASP A 108 4.20 13.94 -1.10
CA ASP A 108 4.15 13.79 0.35
C ASP A 108 5.53 13.41 0.92
N HIS A 109 6.32 12.61 0.19
CA HIS A 109 7.74 12.35 0.49
C HIS A 109 8.60 13.63 0.49
N ASN A 110 8.26 14.64 -0.29
CA ASN A 110 9.02 15.90 -0.38
C ASN A 110 8.48 16.99 0.56
N THR A 111 7.47 16.68 1.38
CA THR A 111 6.83 17.64 2.30
C THR A 111 7.36 17.45 3.72
N LYS A 112 8.08 18.44 4.26
CA LYS A 112 8.80 18.34 5.56
C LYS A 112 7.93 17.89 6.73
N ASP A 113 6.71 18.40 6.80
CA ASP A 113 5.77 18.11 7.89
C ASP A 113 4.94 16.83 7.66
N HIS A 114 5.20 16.10 6.57
CA HIS A 114 4.51 14.85 6.30
C HIS A 114 5.27 13.65 6.88
N PHE A 115 4.56 12.64 7.38
CA PHE A 115 5.20 11.46 7.96
C PHE A 115 6.08 10.72 6.94
N LEU A 116 5.67 10.69 5.67
CA LEU A 116 6.46 10.13 4.57
C LEU A 116 7.70 10.94 4.15
N TYR A 117 7.99 12.11 4.74
CA TYR A 117 9.12 12.95 4.34
C TYR A 117 10.44 12.15 4.23
N ASN A 118 11.13 12.15 3.09
CA ASN A 118 12.37 11.37 2.87
C ASN A 118 12.26 9.85 3.13
N SER A 119 11.07 9.24 3.01
CA SER A 119 10.89 7.78 3.26
C SER A 119 10.76 6.94 1.99
N PHE A 120 9.96 7.37 1.02
CA PHE A 120 9.72 6.64 -0.23
C PHE A 120 10.98 6.36 -1.07
N GLN A 121 11.25 5.07 -1.34
CA GLN A 121 12.35 4.57 -2.17
C GLN A 121 11.85 4.32 -3.59
N LYS A 122 11.79 5.39 -4.39
CA LYS A 122 11.24 5.37 -5.75
C LYS A 122 11.85 4.31 -6.67
N ASP A 123 13.16 4.05 -6.56
CA ASP A 123 13.88 3.14 -7.46
C ASP A 123 13.52 1.66 -7.25
N MET A 124 12.86 1.35 -6.14
CA MET A 124 12.35 0.02 -5.83
C MET A 124 10.86 -0.15 -6.20
N THR A 125 10.26 0.86 -6.81
CA THR A 125 8.84 0.83 -7.19
C THR A 125 8.66 -0.01 -8.44
N LYS A 126 7.67 -0.91 -8.42
CA LYS A 126 7.30 -1.73 -9.57
C LYS A 126 5.79 -1.76 -9.71
N ILE A 127 5.31 -1.73 -10.94
CA ILE A 127 3.90 -1.85 -11.29
C ILE A 127 3.74 -3.12 -12.12
N PHE A 128 2.74 -3.93 -11.81
CA PHE A 128 2.42 -5.15 -12.53
C PHE A 128 0.92 -5.21 -12.81
N PRO A 129 0.49 -5.69 -13.99
CA PRO A 129 -0.92 -6.01 -14.21
C PRO A 129 -1.34 -7.15 -13.28
N VAL A 130 -2.58 -7.10 -12.82
CA VAL A 130 -3.19 -8.17 -12.03
C VAL A 130 -4.55 -8.54 -12.61
N GLU A 131 -4.78 -9.84 -12.70
CA GLU A 131 -6.07 -10.45 -13.01
C GLU A 131 -6.34 -11.54 -11.97
N ASP A 132 -7.54 -11.54 -11.39
CA ASP A 132 -8.05 -12.71 -10.68
C ASP A 132 -9.42 -13.06 -11.27
N PRO A 133 -9.47 -14.04 -12.20
CA PRO A 133 -10.71 -14.41 -12.86
C PRO A 133 -11.72 -15.05 -11.91
N ASN A 134 -11.30 -15.58 -10.75
CA ASN A 134 -12.21 -16.24 -9.80
C ASN A 134 -13.12 -15.23 -9.11
N ILE A 135 -12.62 -14.01 -8.87
CA ILE A 135 -13.37 -12.91 -8.27
C ILE A 135 -13.64 -11.78 -9.28
N GLN A 136 -13.31 -11.97 -10.55
CA GLN A 136 -13.52 -11.01 -11.64
C GLN A 136 -12.98 -9.61 -11.31
N VAL A 137 -11.72 -9.55 -10.88
CA VAL A 137 -11.01 -8.29 -10.68
C VAL A 137 -9.81 -8.17 -11.62
N TYR A 138 -9.61 -6.95 -12.11
CA TYR A 138 -8.56 -6.61 -13.06
C TYR A 138 -7.99 -5.25 -12.70
N GLY A 139 -6.69 -5.06 -12.83
CA GLY A 139 -6.08 -3.78 -12.50
C GLY A 139 -4.55 -3.86 -12.42
N VAL A 140 -3.97 -3.16 -11.45
CA VAL A 140 -2.53 -3.18 -11.22
C VAL A 140 -2.17 -3.34 -9.74
N ASP A 141 -1.09 -4.07 -9.51
CA ASP A 141 -0.36 -4.13 -8.25
C ASP A 141 0.84 -3.19 -8.30
N VAL A 142 1.02 -2.39 -7.26
CA VAL A 142 2.12 -1.44 -7.13
C VAL A 142 2.93 -1.73 -5.87
N VAL A 143 4.14 -2.22 -6.05
CA VAL A 143 5.08 -2.46 -4.95
C VAL A 143 5.77 -1.15 -4.62
N VAL A 144 5.70 -0.75 -3.35
CA VAL A 144 6.38 0.45 -2.83
C VAL A 144 7.19 0.12 -1.58
N HIS A 145 8.26 0.88 -1.38
CA HIS A 145 9.16 0.75 -0.25
C HIS A 145 9.31 2.10 0.46
N PHE A 146 9.23 2.08 1.78
CA PHE A 146 9.39 3.24 2.65
C PHE A 146 10.44 2.95 3.71
N ARG A 147 11.48 3.80 3.76
CA ARG A 147 12.43 3.82 4.86
C ARG A 147 11.67 4.09 6.17
N ASN A 148 11.83 3.20 7.13
CA ASN A 148 11.36 3.40 8.49
C ASN A 148 12.32 4.38 9.18
N LYS A 149 11.75 5.40 9.81
CA LYS A 149 12.51 6.41 10.58
C LYS A 149 12.68 6.03 12.04
N GLU A 150 11.98 4.99 12.49
CA GLU A 150 12.10 4.50 13.85
C GLU A 150 13.47 3.82 14.00
N PRO A 151 14.32 4.32 14.91
CA PRO A 151 15.57 3.67 15.21
C PRO A 151 15.31 2.35 15.94
N LEU A 152 16.17 1.36 15.71
CA LEU A 152 16.18 0.12 16.48
C LEU A 152 16.92 0.37 17.79
N ILE A 153 16.20 0.73 18.83
CA ILE A 153 16.73 1.01 20.17
C ILE A 153 16.09 0.03 21.13
N VAL A 154 16.89 -0.49 22.06
CA VAL A 154 16.40 -1.29 23.17
C VAL A 154 15.75 -0.35 24.18
N GLU A 155 14.44 -0.43 24.32
CA GLU A 155 13.68 0.27 25.37
C GLU A 155 13.79 -0.54 26.66
N SER A 156 14.58 -0.07 27.64
CA SER A 156 14.91 -0.85 28.84
C SER A 156 13.72 -1.19 29.72
N ASP A 157 12.63 -0.44 29.65
CA ASP A 157 11.36 -0.70 30.34
C ASP A 157 10.53 -1.81 29.68
N ALA A 158 10.85 -2.18 28.43
CA ALA A 158 10.24 -3.32 27.74
C ALA A 158 10.87 -4.67 28.13
N TRP A 159 11.94 -4.68 28.94
CA TRP A 159 12.70 -5.89 29.30
C TRP A 159 12.91 -5.99 30.82
N GLU A 160 12.70 -7.18 31.38
CA GLU A 160 12.84 -7.46 32.82
C GLU A 160 14.27 -7.79 33.25
N ASP A 161 15.21 -7.93 32.31
CA ASP A 161 16.58 -8.39 32.53
C ASP A 161 17.53 -7.31 33.06
N GLY A 162 17.01 -6.14 33.44
CA GLY A 162 17.76 -5.11 34.14
C GLY A 162 19.01 -4.68 33.37
N ILE A 163 18.87 -4.47 32.05
CA ILE A 163 19.95 -4.08 31.14
C ILE A 163 20.72 -2.92 31.76
N THR A 164 21.86 -3.25 32.34
CA THR A 164 22.80 -2.29 32.89
C THR A 164 23.53 -1.73 31.68
N ASN A 165 23.35 -0.44 31.43
CA ASN A 165 24.08 0.27 30.39
C ASN A 165 25.59 -0.01 30.58
N CYS A 166 26.19 -0.75 29.66
CA CYS A 166 27.63 -0.81 29.46
C CYS A 166 28.03 0.26 28.44
#